data_AF-A0A975EI69-F1
#
_entry.id   AF-A0A975EI69-F1
#
_cell.length_a   1.000
_cell.length_b   1.000
_cell.length_c   1.000
_cell.angle_alpha   90.00
_cell.angle_beta   90.00
_cell.angle_gamma   90.00
#
_symmetry.space_group_name_H-M   'P 1'
#
loop_
_entity.id
_entity.type
_entity.pdbx_description
1 polymer ?
#
loop_
_entity_poly.entity_id
_entity_poly.type
_entity_poly.pdbx_seq_one_letter_code
_entity_poly.pdbx_strand_id
1 'polypeptide(L)'
;MRKMIVRSVIAFMGLVALIVICCVVIFAGAKNHYEELDLLAARLDADPSEQHMRDLLNYQADGAYSHYKMALTGVAFTKNPDTLRRIYLDPHTATEREAIEQLASLEARVFEYYPDLKPSHFDERLSEQAWLIKKRQNKAEMATPRKPSDHFGS
;
A
#
# COMPACT_ATOMS: atom_id res chain seq x y z
N MET A 1 23.76 52.65 23.93
CA MET A 1 24.01 51.52 23.00
C MET A 1 23.75 50.14 23.60
N ARG A 2 24.21 49.80 24.82
CA ARG A 2 23.98 48.48 25.46
C ARG A 2 22.51 48.01 25.50
N LYS A 3 21.54 48.90 25.76
CA LYS A 3 20.11 48.55 25.85
C LYS A 3 19.48 48.12 24.52
N MET A 4 20.02 48.54 23.38
CA MET A 4 19.53 48.12 22.05
C MET A 4 20.02 46.72 21.67
N ILE A 5 21.26 46.37 22.04
CA ILE A 5 21.84 45.05 21.79
C ILE A 5 21.07 43.97 22.56
N VAL A 6 20.74 44.23 23.84
CA VAL A 6 20.02 43.27 24.69
C VAL A 6 18.61 42.95 24.15
N ARG A 7 17.90 43.95 23.61
CA ARG A 7 16.56 43.74 23.01
C ARG A 7 16.60 42.92 21.73
N SER A 8 17.64 43.10 20.92
CA SER A 8 17.84 42.35 19.68
C SER A 8 18.19 40.88 19.94
N VAL A 9 19.02 40.61 20.97
CA VAL A 9 19.36 39.24 21.38
C VAL A 9 18.14 38.49 21.94
N ILE A 10 17.30 39.16 22.74
CA ILE A 10 16.07 38.54 23.28
C ILE A 10 15.07 38.19 22.16
N ALA A 11 14.89 39.08 21.18
CA ALA A 11 14.02 38.83 20.04
C ALA A 11 14.51 37.66 19.17
N PHE A 12 15.83 37.56 18.95
CA PHE A 12 16.43 36.47 18.20
C PHE A 12 16.29 35.12 18.94
N MET A 13 16.54 35.09 20.25
CA MET A 13 16.37 33.89 21.06
C MET A 13 14.91 33.42 21.12
N GLY A 14 13.96 34.37 21.18
CA GLY A 14 12.53 34.05 21.10
C GLY A 14 12.12 33.46 19.75
N LEU A 15 12.67 33.98 18.64
CA LEU A 15 12.43 33.45 17.29
C LEU A 15 13.03 32.05 17.12
N VAL A 16 14.26 31.83 17.60
CA VAL A 16 14.91 30.51 17.55
C VAL A 16 14.13 29.50 18.40
N ALA A 17 13.67 29.88 19.59
CA ALA A 17 12.84 29.01 20.42
C ALA A 17 11.51 28.66 19.74
N LEU A 18 10.86 29.62 19.08
CA LEU A 18 9.64 29.38 18.31
C LEU A 18 9.88 28.42 17.13
N ILE A 19 10.97 28.60 16.39
CA ILE A 19 11.36 27.72 15.28
C ILE A 19 11.63 26.30 15.80
N VAL A 20 12.37 26.14 16.89
CA VAL A 20 12.65 24.84 17.49
C VAL A 20 11.36 24.16 17.97
N ILE A 21 10.44 24.91 18.60
CA ILE A 21 9.13 24.38 19.01
C ILE A 21 8.32 23.96 17.78
N CYS A 22 8.24 24.78 16.73
CA CYS A 22 7.55 24.42 15.50
C CYS A 22 8.17 23.19 14.82
N CYS A 23 9.50 23.10 14.75
CA CYS A 23 10.18 21.91 14.21
C CYS A 23 9.87 20.67 15.05
N VAL A 24 9.96 20.74 16.38
CA VAL A 24 9.66 19.60 17.26
C VAL A 24 8.19 19.19 17.15
N VAL A 25 7.24 20.12 17.06
CA VAL A 25 5.81 19.79 16.90
C VAL A 25 5.53 19.18 15.53
N ILE A 26 6.19 19.64 14.46
CA ILE A 26 6.06 19.04 13.13
C ILE A 26 6.65 17.62 13.09
N PHE A 27 7.80 17.39 13.73
CA PHE A 27 8.46 16.07 13.74
C PHE A 27 7.88 15.07 14.75
N ALA A 28 7.35 15.54 15.89
CA ALA A 28 6.71 14.67 16.89
C ALA A 28 5.26 14.29 16.54
N GLY A 29 4.67 14.92 15.52
CA GLY A 29 3.29 14.68 15.08
C GLY A 29 3.14 13.81 13.83
N ALA A 30 4.23 13.28 13.26
CA ALA A 30 4.14 12.40 12.11
C ALA A 30 3.50 11.07 12.51
N LYS A 31 2.30 10.79 12.00
CA LYS A 31 1.59 9.52 12.20
C LYS A 31 2.53 8.36 11.80
N ASN A 32 2.81 7.45 12.73
CA ASN A 32 3.62 6.27 12.43
C ASN A 32 2.79 5.30 11.59
N HIS A 33 2.94 5.37 10.27
CA HIS A 33 2.16 4.57 9.33
C HIS A 33 2.37 3.05 9.51
N TYR A 34 3.53 2.61 10.03
CA TYR A 34 3.75 1.20 10.34
C TYR A 34 2.81 0.71 11.45
N GLU A 35 2.70 1.46 12.54
CA GLU A 35 1.84 1.10 13.67
C GLU A 35 0.36 1.04 13.26
N GLU A 36 -0.09 2.00 12.45
CA GLU A 36 -1.46 1.99 11.95
C GLU A 36 -1.72 0.82 11.01
N LEU A 37 -0.77 0.49 10.13
CA LEU A 37 -0.86 -0.68 9.25
C LEU A 37 -0.88 -1.99 10.05
N ASP A 38 -0.08 -2.09 11.11
CA ASP A 38 -0.07 -3.22 12.03
C ASP A 38 -1.41 -3.37 12.74
N LEU A 39 -2.00 -2.26 13.19
CA LEU A 39 -3.33 -2.26 13.81
C LEU A 39 -4.41 -2.72 12.83
N LEU A 40 -4.35 -2.29 11.57
CA LEU A 40 -5.29 -2.73 10.54
C LEU A 40 -5.14 -4.22 10.25
N ALA A 41 -3.91 -4.72 10.12
CA ALA A 41 -3.65 -6.15 9.93
C ALA A 41 -4.09 -6.99 11.13
N ALA A 42 -3.79 -6.54 12.35
CA ALA A 42 -4.18 -7.21 13.58
C ALA A 42 -5.71 -7.27 13.74
N ARG A 43 -6.44 -6.19 13.38
CA ARG A 43 -7.91 -6.19 13.37
C ARG A 43 -8.46 -7.21 12.39
N LEU A 44 -7.87 -7.30 11.20
CA LEU A 44 -8.28 -8.27 10.20
C LEU A 44 -7.98 -9.72 10.64
N ASP A 45 -6.89 -9.95 11.34
CA ASP A 45 -6.56 -11.25 11.92
C ASP A 45 -7.52 -11.65 13.05
N ALA A 46 -7.96 -10.70 13.86
CA ALA A 46 -8.92 -10.93 14.93
C ALA A 46 -10.36 -11.13 14.40
N ASP A 47 -10.75 -10.38 13.37
CA ASP A 47 -12.06 -10.46 12.72
C ASP A 47 -11.92 -10.26 11.20
N PRO A 48 -11.96 -11.34 10.39
CA PRO A 48 -11.67 -11.31 8.95
C PRO A 48 -12.85 -10.79 8.10
N SER A 49 -13.38 -9.62 8.47
CA SER A 49 -14.48 -8.95 7.77
C SER A 49 -14.02 -8.27 6.47
N GLU A 50 -14.96 -8.08 5.53
CA GLU A 50 -14.68 -7.30 4.31
C GLU A 50 -14.32 -5.86 4.63
N GLN A 51 -14.94 -5.26 5.65
CA GLN A 51 -14.64 -3.88 6.02
C GLN A 51 -13.19 -3.73 6.48
N HIS A 52 -12.70 -4.62 7.35
CA HIS A 52 -11.31 -4.56 7.83
C HIS A 52 -10.30 -4.77 6.68
N MET A 53 -10.63 -5.65 5.72
CA MET A 53 -9.79 -5.83 4.54
C MET A 53 -9.80 -4.58 3.66
N ARG A 54 -10.97 -3.95 3.46
CA ARG A 54 -11.09 -2.68 2.73
C ARG A 54 -10.32 -1.56 3.42
N ASP A 55 -10.34 -1.49 4.75
CA ASP A 55 -9.59 -0.50 5.51
C ASP A 55 -8.08 -0.64 5.25
N LEU A 56 -7.56 -1.87 5.25
CA LEU A 56 -6.16 -2.16 4.89
C LEU A 56 -5.86 -1.76 3.44
N LEU A 57 -6.69 -2.16 2.48
CA LEU A 57 -6.47 -1.87 1.06
C LEU A 57 -6.50 -0.36 0.76
N ASN A 58 -7.48 0.35 1.32
CA ASN A 58 -7.70 1.77 1.12
C ASN A 58 -6.74 2.65 1.92
N TYR A 59 -5.97 2.09 2.84
CA TYR A 59 -5.01 2.86 3.62
C TYR A 59 -4.01 3.59 2.71
N GLN A 60 -3.92 4.91 2.88
CA GLN A 60 -2.99 5.74 2.13
C GLN A 60 -1.59 5.56 2.70
N ALA A 61 -0.74 4.88 1.93
CA ALA A 61 0.64 4.63 2.24
C ALA A 61 1.49 4.95 1.00
N ASP A 62 2.55 5.72 1.19
CA ASP A 62 3.51 6.09 0.15
C ASP A 62 4.92 5.58 0.48
N GLY A 63 5.81 5.62 -0.52
CA GLY A 63 7.20 5.20 -0.37
C GLY A 63 7.34 3.82 0.28
N ALA A 64 8.16 3.73 1.33
CA ALA A 64 8.42 2.48 2.05
C ALA A 64 7.16 1.83 2.68
N TYR A 65 6.18 2.64 3.09
CA TYR A 65 4.94 2.15 3.70
C TYR A 65 4.05 1.43 2.67
N SER A 66 4.15 1.80 1.39
CA SER A 66 3.39 1.14 0.33
C SER A 66 3.82 -0.32 0.16
N HIS A 67 5.13 -0.60 0.22
CA HIS A 67 5.67 -1.95 0.20
C HIS A 67 5.22 -2.75 1.42
N TYR A 68 5.17 -2.12 2.59
CA TYR A 68 4.71 -2.77 3.82
C TYR A 68 3.22 -3.13 3.75
N LYS A 69 2.39 -2.19 3.30
CA LYS A 69 0.96 -2.43 3.06
C LYS A 69 0.74 -3.59 2.08
N MET A 70 1.53 -3.67 1.01
CA MET A 70 1.43 -4.77 0.04
C MET A 70 1.85 -6.12 0.63
N ALA A 71 2.91 -6.16 1.45
CA ALA A 71 3.30 -7.37 2.16
C ALA A 71 2.18 -7.84 3.11
N LEU A 72 1.63 -6.92 3.93
CA LEU A 72 0.50 -7.21 4.81
C LEU A 72 -0.75 -7.66 4.04
N THR A 73 -1.02 -7.05 2.88
CA THR A 73 -2.10 -7.48 1.98
C THR A 73 -1.87 -8.92 1.50
N GLY A 74 -0.63 -9.30 1.18
CA GLY A 74 -0.27 -10.68 0.82
C GLY A 74 -0.44 -11.67 1.98
N VAL A 75 -0.10 -11.26 3.21
CA VAL A 75 -0.38 -12.05 4.42
C VAL A 75 -1.88 -12.25 4.61
N ALA A 76 -2.64 -11.16 4.55
CA ALA A 76 -4.09 -11.14 4.69
C ALA A 76 -4.79 -12.01 3.63
N PHE A 77 -4.32 -11.93 2.39
CA PHE A 77 -4.76 -12.79 1.28
C PHE A 77 -4.55 -14.27 1.57
N THR A 78 -3.37 -14.65 2.08
CA THR A 78 -3.05 -16.06 2.35
C THR A 78 -4.00 -16.66 3.39
N LYS A 79 -4.37 -15.86 4.40
CA LYS A 79 -5.27 -16.28 5.47
C LYS A 79 -6.73 -16.27 5.02
N ASN A 80 -7.15 -15.24 4.28
CA ASN A 80 -8.56 -14.97 3.96
C ASN A 80 -8.77 -14.68 2.46
N PRO A 81 -8.47 -15.64 1.56
CA PRO A 81 -8.50 -15.40 0.11
C PRO A 81 -9.91 -15.09 -0.40
N ASP A 82 -10.95 -15.68 0.21
CA ASP A 82 -12.35 -15.45 -0.17
C ASP A 82 -12.83 -14.03 0.16
N THR A 83 -12.35 -13.44 1.24
CA THR A 83 -12.66 -12.04 1.60
C THR A 83 -12.09 -11.09 0.54
N LEU A 84 -10.84 -11.32 0.13
CA LEU A 84 -10.23 -10.53 -0.94
C LEU A 84 -10.95 -10.75 -2.29
N ARG A 85 -11.38 -11.97 -2.57
CA ARG A 85 -12.14 -12.30 -3.78
C ARG A 85 -13.48 -11.56 -3.84
N ARG A 86 -14.22 -11.47 -2.73
CA ARG A 86 -15.49 -10.73 -2.69
C ARG A 86 -15.27 -9.24 -2.99
N ILE A 87 -14.24 -8.64 -2.41
CA ILE A 87 -13.85 -7.25 -2.69
C ILE A 87 -13.41 -7.08 -4.15
N TYR A 88 -12.71 -8.05 -4.73
CA TYR A 88 -12.32 -8.00 -6.14
C TYR A 88 -13.54 -8.00 -7.08
N LEU A 89 -14.58 -8.78 -6.74
CA LEU A 89 -15.81 -8.86 -7.52
C LEU A 89 -16.67 -7.60 -7.35
N ASP A 90 -16.61 -6.94 -6.19
CA ASP A 90 -17.33 -5.70 -5.88
C ASP A 90 -16.43 -4.64 -5.24
N PRO A 91 -15.53 -4.00 -6.03
CA PRO A 91 -14.65 -2.96 -5.53
C PRO A 91 -15.43 -1.65 -5.39
N HIS A 92 -15.38 -1.06 -4.20
CA HIS A 92 -15.97 0.23 -3.89
C HIS A 92 -15.05 1.38 -4.28
N THR A 93 -13.73 1.13 -4.34
CA THR A 93 -12.74 2.17 -4.69
C THR A 93 -11.78 1.70 -5.78
N ALA A 94 -11.15 2.66 -6.46
CA ALA A 94 -10.06 2.38 -7.39
C ALA A 94 -8.84 1.79 -6.68
N THR A 95 -8.56 2.24 -5.45
CA THR A 95 -7.44 1.77 -4.62
C THR A 95 -7.56 0.29 -4.28
N GLU A 96 -8.75 -0.20 -3.95
CA GLU A 96 -8.99 -1.62 -3.69
C GLU A 96 -8.66 -2.47 -4.93
N ARG A 97 -9.16 -2.04 -6.09
CA ARG A 97 -8.89 -2.72 -7.36
C ARG A 97 -7.39 -2.71 -7.68
N GLU A 98 -6.73 -1.58 -7.52
CA GLU A 98 -5.30 -1.43 -7.80
C GLU A 98 -4.46 -2.31 -6.89
N ALA A 99 -4.72 -2.32 -5.58
CA ALA A 99 -3.98 -3.14 -4.63
C ALA A 99 -4.10 -4.64 -4.95
N ILE A 100 -5.31 -5.11 -5.32
CA ILE A 100 -5.53 -6.51 -5.69
C ILE A 100 -4.85 -6.84 -7.03
N GLU A 101 -4.86 -5.92 -7.99
CA GLU A 101 -4.12 -6.06 -9.26
C GLU A 101 -2.60 -6.08 -9.04
N GLN A 102 -2.09 -5.25 -8.14
CA GLN A 102 -0.67 -5.24 -7.76
C GLN A 102 -0.29 -6.56 -7.09
N LEU A 103 -1.12 -7.10 -6.20
CA LEU A 103 -0.90 -8.44 -5.62
C LEU A 103 -0.80 -9.51 -6.70
N ALA A 104 -1.72 -9.50 -7.68
CA ALA A 104 -1.69 -10.44 -8.81
C ALA A 104 -0.46 -10.26 -9.71
N SER A 105 -0.01 -9.02 -9.92
CA SER A 105 1.10 -8.71 -10.83
C SER A 105 2.48 -8.91 -10.19
N LEU A 106 2.61 -8.62 -8.91
CA LEU A 106 3.88 -8.73 -8.19
C LEU A 106 4.09 -10.16 -7.66
N GLU A 107 3.02 -10.93 -7.47
CA GLU A 107 3.09 -12.30 -6.96
C GLU A 107 3.91 -12.33 -5.64
N ALA A 108 4.87 -13.24 -5.50
CA ALA A 108 5.74 -13.32 -4.32
C ALA A 108 6.58 -12.04 -4.07
N ARG A 109 6.72 -11.16 -5.06
CA ARG A 109 7.53 -9.94 -4.95
C ARG A 109 6.88 -8.87 -4.08
N VAL A 110 5.61 -9.01 -3.68
CA VAL A 110 5.03 -8.12 -2.66
C VAL A 110 5.79 -8.19 -1.32
N PHE A 111 6.58 -9.25 -1.10
CA PHE A 111 7.44 -9.44 0.07
C PHE A 111 8.91 -9.06 -0.17
N GLU A 112 9.27 -8.50 -1.33
CA GLU A 112 10.68 -8.22 -1.70
C GLU A 112 11.42 -7.39 -0.63
N TYR A 113 10.74 -6.42 -0.02
CA TYR A 113 11.27 -5.57 1.05
C TYR A 113 11.00 -6.10 2.47
N TYR A 114 10.11 -7.08 2.62
CA TYR A 114 9.70 -7.66 3.90
C TYR A 114 9.60 -9.19 3.80
N PRO A 115 10.72 -9.89 3.54
CA PRO A 115 10.72 -11.33 3.27
C PRO A 115 10.25 -12.14 4.48
N ASP A 116 10.50 -11.66 5.70
CA ASP A 116 10.10 -12.32 6.95
C ASP A 116 8.58 -12.41 7.12
N LEU A 117 7.83 -11.56 6.40
CA LEU A 117 6.36 -11.61 6.42
C LEU A 117 5.79 -12.64 5.44
N LYS A 118 6.58 -13.19 4.50
CA LYS A 118 6.08 -14.09 3.47
C LYS A 118 5.56 -15.39 4.10
N PRO A 119 4.25 -15.70 4.00
CA PRO A 119 3.74 -16.98 4.45
C PRO A 119 4.29 -18.14 3.61
N SER A 120 4.59 -19.28 4.24
CA SER A 120 5.14 -20.47 3.58
C SER A 120 4.26 -21.00 2.44
N HIS A 121 2.94 -20.87 2.57
CA HIS A 121 1.95 -21.35 1.60
C HIS A 121 1.45 -20.25 0.64
N PHE A 122 2.10 -19.08 0.61
CA PHE A 122 1.64 -17.96 -0.22
C PHE A 122 1.56 -18.34 -1.71
N ASP A 123 2.63 -18.95 -2.25
CA ASP A 123 2.72 -19.27 -3.68
C ASP A 123 1.69 -20.34 -4.09
N GLU A 124 1.50 -21.34 -3.23
CA GLU A 124 0.47 -22.38 -3.37
C GLU A 124 -0.92 -21.73 -3.39
N ARG A 125 -1.24 -20.91 -2.38
CA ARG A 125 -2.52 -20.20 -2.30
C ARG A 125 -2.76 -19.32 -3.51
N LEU A 126 -1.76 -18.58 -3.97
CA LEU A 126 -1.88 -17.71 -5.14
C LEU A 126 -2.20 -18.52 -6.41
N SER A 127 -1.56 -19.68 -6.59
CA SER A 127 -1.78 -20.55 -7.75
C SER A 127 -3.20 -21.15 -7.81
N GLU A 128 -3.84 -21.37 -6.66
CA GLU A 128 -5.22 -21.85 -6.56
C GLU A 128 -6.25 -20.78 -6.97
N GLN A 129 -5.88 -19.50 -6.91
CA GLN A 129 -6.79 -18.38 -7.16
C GLN A 129 -6.82 -17.97 -8.65
N ALA A 130 -7.45 -18.80 -9.48
CA ALA A 130 -7.60 -18.56 -10.91
C ALA A 130 -8.22 -17.18 -11.26
N TRP A 131 -9.00 -16.58 -10.36
CA TRP A 131 -9.61 -15.26 -10.55
C TRP A 131 -8.58 -14.11 -10.55
N LEU A 132 -7.44 -14.25 -9.86
CA LEU A 132 -6.32 -13.31 -9.92
C LEU A 132 -5.53 -13.48 -11.23
N ILE A 133 -5.43 -14.71 -11.73
CA ILE A 133 -4.65 -15.07 -12.92
C ILE A 133 -5.37 -14.67 -14.22
N LYS A 134 -6.70 -14.79 -14.28
CA LYS A 134 -7.50 -14.58 -15.51
C LYS A 134 -7.43 -13.17 -16.09
N LYS A 135 -7.13 -12.15 -15.26
CA LYS A 135 -6.98 -10.75 -15.73
C LYS A 135 -5.67 -10.50 -16.48
N ARG A 136 -4.64 -11.33 -16.23
CA ARG A 136 -3.35 -11.32 -16.94
C ARG A 136 -3.51 -11.58 -18.44
N GLN A 137 -4.40 -12.51 -18.80
CA GLN A 137 -4.62 -12.93 -20.18
C GLN A 137 -5.39 -11.87 -20.98
N ASN A 138 -6.45 -11.28 -20.42
CA ASN A 138 -7.23 -10.25 -21.11
C ASN A 138 -6.45 -8.94 -21.34
N LYS A 139 -5.52 -8.57 -20.44
CA LYS A 139 -4.68 -7.36 -20.61
C LYS A 139 -3.53 -7.60 -21.59
N ALA A 140 -2.98 -8.81 -21.64
CA ALA A 140 -1.92 -9.19 -22.58
C ALA A 140 -2.43 -9.33 -24.03
N GLU A 141 -3.63 -9.88 -24.25
CA GLU A 141 -4.23 -9.98 -25.60
C GLU A 141 -4.60 -8.62 -26.20
N MET A 142 -4.95 -7.62 -25.38
CA MET A 142 -5.19 -6.25 -25.85
C MET A 142 -3.91 -5.46 -26.16
N ALA A 143 -2.74 -5.89 -25.64
CA ALA A 143 -1.46 -5.22 -25.84
C ALA A 143 -0.68 -5.71 -27.07
N THR A 144 -1.09 -6.82 -27.69
CA THR A 144 -0.55 -7.26 -28.98
C THR A 144 -1.19 -6.46 -30.12
N PRO A 145 -0.45 -5.64 -30.88
CA PRO A 145 -0.98 -5.03 -32.09
C PRO A 145 -1.38 -6.15 -33.04
N ARG A 146 -2.65 -6.21 -33.44
CA ARG A 146 -3.10 -7.10 -34.51
C ARG A 146 -2.28 -6.76 -35.75
N LYS A 147 -1.38 -7.67 -36.12
CA LYS A 147 -0.68 -7.60 -37.41
C LYS A 147 -1.78 -7.58 -38.48
N PRO A 148 -1.83 -6.58 -39.37
CA PRO A 148 -2.83 -6.57 -40.43
C PRO A 148 -2.65 -7.86 -41.23
N SER A 149 -3.72 -8.64 -41.30
CA SER A 149 -3.80 -9.79 -42.20
C SER A 149 -3.69 -9.24 -43.61
N ASP A 150 -2.56 -9.52 -44.27
CA ASP A 150 -2.39 -9.31 -45.70
C ASP A 150 -3.45 -10.15 -46.42
N HIS A 151 -4.59 -9.53 -46.71
CA HIS A 151 -5.59 -10.12 -47.58
C HIS A 151 -5.00 -10.16 -48.99
N PHE A 152 -4.54 -11.36 -49.34
CA PHE A 152 -4.41 -11.94 -50.67
C PHE A 152 -4.95 -11.06 -51.80
N GLY A 153 -4.02 -10.53 -52.59
CA GLY A 153 -4.26 -10.30 -54.00
C GLY A 153 -4.18 -11.62 -54.78
N SER A 154 -4.94 -11.61 -55.88
CA SER A 154 -5.07 -12.60 -56.97
C SER A 154 -6.21 -13.60 -56.83
#